data_AF-A0A077XM15-F1
#
_entry.id   AF-A0A077XM15-F1
#
_cell.length_a   1.000
_cell.length_b   1.000
_cell.length_c   1.000
_cell.angle_alpha   90.00
_cell.angle_beta   90.00
_cell.angle_gamma   90.00
#
_symmetry.space_group_name_H-M   'P 1'
#
loop_
_entity.id
_entity.type
_entity.pdbx_description
1 polymer ?
#
loop_
_entity_poly.entity_id
_entity_poly.type
_entity_poly.pdbx_seq_one_letter_code
_entity_poly.pdbx_strand_id
1 'polypeptide(L)'
;MVFPALYLNWKTEGKYAVRIALMQGLEMSLGYDFTKNLRLNLIAEMNGQTALLQQEGKDKMFSHLYMIAGFRPEIKIGKKISIPLTIGMNLWRPAQITDRTLKSMFQDKEYYFRASPYASAGLKMHL
;
A
#
# COMPACT_ATOMS: atom_id res chain seq x y z
N MET A 1 -3.18 21.57 -0.92
CA MET A 1 -1.79 21.09 -1.16
C MET A 1 -1.78 20.35 -2.48
N VAL A 2 -0.74 20.51 -3.29
CA VAL A 2 -0.55 19.76 -4.55
C VAL A 2 0.34 18.58 -4.23
N PHE A 3 -0.16 17.35 -4.39
CA PHE A 3 0.63 16.14 -4.23
C PHE A 3 1.00 15.62 -5.63
N PRO A 4 2.28 15.30 -5.90
CA PRO A 4 2.68 14.82 -7.23
C PRO A 4 2.07 13.44 -7.50
N ALA A 5 1.25 13.36 -8.55
CA ALA A 5 0.70 12.10 -9.03
C ALA A 5 1.60 11.53 -10.12
N LEU A 6 2.17 10.35 -9.89
CA LEU A 6 2.90 9.59 -10.91
C LEU A 6 2.24 8.22 -11.09
N TYR A 7 2.06 7.81 -12.34
CA TYR A 7 1.54 6.49 -12.69
C TYR A 7 2.30 5.91 -13.87
N LEU A 8 2.94 4.77 -13.64
CA LEU A 8 3.62 3.97 -14.64
C LEU A 8 3.01 2.56 -14.62
N ASN A 9 2.53 2.11 -15.78
CA ASN A 9 2.07 0.75 -15.97
C ASN A 9 2.68 0.20 -17.25
N TRP A 10 3.74 -0.58 -17.11
CA TRP A 10 4.46 -1.15 -18.22
C TRP A 10 4.25 -2.67 -18.24
N LYS A 11 3.69 -3.16 -19.34
CA LYS A 11 3.62 -4.58 -19.62
C LYS A 11 4.53 -4.90 -20.81
N THR A 12 5.39 -5.89 -20.65
CA THR A 12 6.18 -6.43 -21.77
C THR A 12 5.30 -7.34 -22.64
N GLU A 13 5.66 -7.60 -23.89
CA GLU A 13 4.93 -8.56 -24.75
C GLU A 13 4.88 -9.98 -24.16
N GLY A 14 5.74 -10.27 -23.17
CA GLY A 14 5.76 -11.51 -22.41
C GLY A 14 4.87 -11.52 -21.17
N LYS A 15 5.32 -12.28 -20.16
CA LYS A 15 4.59 -12.57 -18.93
C LYS A 15 4.85 -11.56 -17.80
N TYR A 16 5.69 -10.54 -18.03
CA TYR A 16 6.11 -9.60 -16.99
C TYR A 16 5.35 -8.28 -17.06
N ALA A 17 4.97 -7.76 -15.89
CA ALA A 17 4.34 -6.46 -15.71
C ALA A 17 5.04 -5.68 -14.59
N VAL A 18 5.25 -4.39 -14.79
CA VAL A 18 5.79 -3.45 -13.81
C VAL A 18 4.77 -2.35 -13.62
N ARG A 19 4.38 -2.08 -12.38
CA ARG A 19 3.46 -1.00 -12.03
C ARG A 19 4.03 -0.18 -10.89
N ILE A 20 3.99 1.14 -11.04
CA ILE A 20 4.37 2.12 -10.02
C ILE A 20 3.28 3.18 -10.00
N ALA A 21 2.70 3.47 -8.84
CA ALA A 21 1.70 4.50 -8.66
C ALA A 21 2.01 5.34 -7.40
N LEU A 22 1.85 6.64 -7.52
CA LEU A 22 2.09 7.66 -6.49
C LEU A 22 0.85 8.56 -6.38
N MET A 23 -0.34 8.00 -6.18
CA MET A 23 -1.59 8.78 -6.15
C MET A 23 -2.00 9.20 -4.73
N GLN A 24 -2.03 8.25 -3.80
CA GLN A 24 -2.40 8.45 -2.39
C GLN A 24 -1.35 7.81 -1.44
N GLY A 25 -0.19 7.48 -2.00
CA GLY A 25 0.82 6.62 -1.41
C GLY A 25 1.66 6.02 -2.52
N LEU A 26 2.73 5.31 -2.17
CA LEU A 26 3.57 4.60 -3.13
C LEU A 26 3.05 3.17 -3.27
N GLU A 27 2.62 2.77 -4.46
CA GLU A 27 2.32 1.39 -4.80
C GLU A 27 3.28 0.92 -5.90
N MET A 28 4.08 -0.10 -5.61
CA MET A 28 4.94 -0.74 -6.60
C MET A 28 4.60 -2.23 -6.70
N SER A 29 4.49 -2.73 -7.92
CA SER A 29 4.36 -4.16 -8.15
C SER A 29 5.13 -4.65 -9.37
N LEU A 30 5.73 -5.83 -9.21
CA LEU A 30 6.38 -6.61 -10.25
C LEU A 30 5.61 -7.91 -10.42
N GLY A 31 4.85 -8.01 -11.50
CA GLY A 31 3.98 -9.13 -11.83
C GLY A 31 4.61 -10.11 -12.81
N TYR A 32 4.34 -11.40 -12.61
CA TYR A 32 4.64 -12.48 -13.54
C TYR A 32 3.40 -13.39 -13.71
N ASP A 33 2.94 -13.52 -14.96
CA ASP A 33 1.83 -14.38 -15.35
C ASP A 33 2.33 -15.84 -15.50
N PHE A 34 2.25 -16.64 -14.43
CA PHE A 34 2.61 -18.07 -14.44
C PHE A 34 1.73 -18.86 -15.42
N THR A 35 0.42 -18.69 -15.29
CA THR A 35 -0.61 -19.38 -16.07
C THR A 35 -1.74 -18.41 -16.41
N LYS A 36 -2.64 -18.76 -17.33
CA LYS A 36 -3.85 -17.97 -17.63
C LYS A 36 -4.69 -17.66 -16.38
N ASN A 37 -4.66 -18.56 -15.37
CA ASN A 37 -5.44 -18.46 -14.14
C ASN A 37 -4.65 -17.97 -12.92
N LEU A 38 -3.32 -17.82 -13.00
CA LEU A 38 -2.49 -17.48 -11.85
C LEU A 38 -1.44 -16.45 -12.24
N ARG A 39 -1.49 -15.30 -11.56
CA ARG A 39 -0.47 -14.27 -11.61
C ARG A 39 0.19 -14.16 -10.24
N LEU A 40 1.50 -14.03 -10.19
CA LEU A 40 2.21 -13.68 -8.96
C LEU A 40 2.70 -12.25 -9.07
N ASN A 41 2.51 -11.45 -8.03
CA ASN A 41 3.11 -10.13 -7.96
C ASN A 41 4.02 -10.04 -6.73
N LEU A 42 5.21 -9.49 -6.87
CA LEU A 42 5.97 -8.95 -5.76
C LEU A 42 5.50 -7.50 -5.56
N ILE A 43 5.14 -7.13 -4.33
CA ILE A 43 4.62 -5.80 -4.02
C ILE A 43 5.47 -5.08 -2.98
N ALA A 44 5.51 -3.76 -3.10
CA ALA A 44 5.96 -2.84 -2.06
C ALA A 44 4.99 -1.65 -2.06
N GLU A 45 4.27 -1.47 -0.97
CA GLU A 45 3.22 -0.47 -0.83
C GLU A 45 3.49 0.37 0.42
N MET A 46 3.39 1.69 0.30
CA MET A 46 3.44 2.61 1.41
C MET A 46 2.19 3.48 1.36
N ASN A 47 1.38 3.40 2.41
CA ASN A 47 0.12 4.10 2.51
C ASN A 47 -0.01 4.77 3.88
N GLY A 48 -1.00 5.63 4.06
CA GLY A 48 -1.20 6.40 5.26
C GLY A 48 -2.66 6.73 5.50
N GLN A 49 -3.05 6.75 6.77
CA GLN A 49 -4.36 7.20 7.22
C GLN A 49 -4.17 8.35 8.19
N THR A 50 -5.01 9.37 8.04
CA THR A 50 -5.04 10.52 8.94
C THR A 50 -6.44 10.71 9.50
N ALA A 51 -6.56 10.98 10.79
CA ALA A 51 -7.82 11.32 11.44
C ALA A 51 -7.68 12.65 12.18
N LEU A 52 -8.68 13.53 12.03
CA LEU A 52 -8.79 14.73 12.85
C LEU A 52 -9.39 14.35 14.20
N LEU A 53 -8.77 14.81 15.28
CA LEU A 53 -9.17 14.53 16.64
C LEU A 53 -9.25 15.85 17.41
N GLN A 54 -10.22 15.97 18.32
CA GLN A 54 -10.28 17.07 19.27
C GLN A 54 -9.91 16.53 20.64
N GLN A 55 -8.77 16.96 21.19
CA GLN A 55 -8.29 16.51 22.50
C GLN A 55 -7.95 17.75 23.34
N GLU A 56 -8.52 17.83 24.56
CA GLU A 56 -8.33 18.97 25.48
C GLU A 56 -8.65 20.34 24.85
N GLY A 57 -9.68 20.40 24.01
CA GLY A 57 -10.11 21.64 23.34
C GLY A 57 -9.21 22.10 22.18
N LYS A 58 -8.20 21.32 21.78
CA LYS A 58 -7.33 21.60 20.63
C LYS A 58 -7.55 20.61 19.49
N ASP A 59 -7.51 21.13 18.27
CA ASP A 59 -7.54 20.32 17.04
C ASP A 59 -6.19 19.62 16.83
N LYS A 60 -6.18 18.29 16.98
CA LYS A 60 -5.02 17.42 16.72
C LYS A 60 -5.25 16.57 15.48
N MET A 61 -4.16 16.08 14.89
CA MET A 61 -4.20 15.15 13.77
C MET A 61 -3.45 13.87 14.14
N PHE A 62 -4.16 12.75 14.12
CA PHE A 62 -3.54 11.44 14.17
C PHE A 62 -3.12 11.04 12.76
N SER A 63 -1.86 10.67 12.58
CA SER A 63 -1.31 10.16 11.32
C SER A 63 -0.68 8.79 11.54
N HIS A 64 -1.11 7.82 10.75
CA HIS A 64 -0.59 6.47 10.76
C HIS A 64 -0.12 6.11 9.36
N LEU A 65 1.18 5.91 9.17
CA LEU A 65 1.74 5.40 7.92
C LEU A 65 2.00 3.90 8.06
N TYR A 66 1.96 3.17 6.96
CA TYR A 66 2.40 1.78 6.95
C TYR A 66 3.05 1.41 5.62
N MET A 67 4.05 0.52 5.68
CA MET A 67 4.74 -0.01 4.51
C MET A 67 4.62 -1.53 4.46
N ILE A 68 3.98 -2.08 3.44
CA ILE A 68 3.80 -3.50 3.22
C ILE A 68 4.72 -3.94 2.09
N ALA A 69 5.50 -5.00 2.31
CA ALA A 69 6.25 -5.67 1.26
C ALA A 69 5.94 -7.17 1.29
N GLY A 70 5.75 -7.78 0.13
CA GLY A 70 5.44 -9.22 0.09
C GLY A 70 5.00 -9.74 -1.27
N PHE A 71 4.43 -10.94 -1.25
CA PHE A 71 3.90 -11.59 -2.43
C PHE A 71 2.39 -11.44 -2.48
N ARG A 72 1.87 -11.15 -3.67
CA ARG A 72 0.44 -11.06 -3.97
C ARG A 72 0.09 -11.98 -5.15
N PRO A 73 -0.06 -13.30 -4.94
CA PRO A 73 -0.71 -14.17 -5.89
C PRO A 73 -2.15 -13.73 -6.17
N GLU A 74 -2.54 -13.79 -7.43
CA GLU A 74 -3.87 -13.43 -7.93
C GLU A 74 -4.43 -14.61 -8.72
N ILE A 75 -5.46 -15.23 -8.15
CA ILE A 75 -6.15 -16.39 -8.73
C ILE A 75 -7.34 -15.90 -9.54
N LYS A 76 -7.34 -16.16 -10.85
CA LYS A 76 -8.41 -15.76 -11.76
C LYS A 76 -9.40 -16.90 -11.94
N ILE A 77 -10.65 -16.68 -11.52
CA ILE A 77 -11.77 -17.61 -11.65
C ILE A 77 -12.63 -17.15 -12.83
N GLY A 78 -12.53 -17.90 -13.93
CA GLY A 78 -13.16 -17.54 -15.20
C GLY A 78 -12.62 -16.23 -15.77
N LYS A 79 -13.50 -15.44 -16.39
CA LYS A 79 -13.15 -14.13 -16.98
C LYS A 79 -13.56 -12.93 -16.11
N LYS A 80 -14.35 -13.17 -15.06
CA LYS A 80 -15.05 -12.11 -14.31
C LYS A 80 -14.56 -11.91 -12.89
N ILE A 81 -13.87 -12.89 -12.29
CA ILE A 81 -13.50 -12.84 -10.87
C ILE A 81 -11.99 -13.07 -10.72
N SER A 82 -11.34 -12.25 -9.91
CA SER A 82 -9.95 -12.46 -9.49
C SER A 82 -9.82 -12.30 -7.99
N ILE A 83 -9.10 -13.22 -7.34
CA ILE A 83 -8.88 -13.23 -5.89
C ILE A 83 -7.39 -12.97 -5.64
N PRO A 84 -6.99 -11.73 -5.31
CA PRO A 84 -5.67 -11.44 -4.79
C PRO A 84 -5.54 -11.90 -3.33
N LEU A 85 -4.51 -12.67 -3.03
CA LEU A 85 -4.07 -12.98 -1.67
C LEU A 85 -2.70 -12.32 -1.47
N THR A 86 -2.51 -11.53 -0.43
CA THR A 86 -1.24 -10.90 -0.07
C THR A 86 -0.68 -11.58 1.17
N ILE A 87 0.60 -11.95 1.14
CA ILE A 87 1.35 -12.46 2.28
C ILE A 87 2.69 -11.75 2.30
N GLY A 88 3.06 -11.17 3.44
CA GLY A 88 4.28 -10.38 3.53
C GLY A 88 4.54 -9.86 4.93
N MET A 89 5.24 -8.73 4.98
CA MET A 89 5.58 -8.05 6.20
C MET A 89 5.19 -6.58 6.10
N ASN A 90 4.72 -6.04 7.21
CA ASN A 90 4.60 -4.62 7.41
C ASN A 90 5.92 -4.13 8.01
N LEU A 91 6.74 -3.45 7.21
CA LEU A 91 8.13 -3.10 7.52
C LEU A 91 8.26 -1.82 8.36
N TRP A 92 7.35 -0.87 8.17
CA TRP A 92 7.39 0.44 8.82
C TRP A 92 5.98 0.85 9.18
N ARG A 93 5.69 1.12 10.46
CA ARG A 93 4.40 1.68 10.91
C ARG A 93 4.57 2.78 11.97
N PRO A 94 4.83 4.05 11.61
CA PRO A 94 4.82 5.12 12.59
C PRO A 94 3.37 5.58 12.82
N ALA A 95 2.96 5.68 14.08
CA ALA A 95 1.72 6.30 14.48
C ALA A 95 2.04 7.51 15.35
N GLN A 96 1.53 8.68 14.99
CA GLN A 96 1.80 9.92 15.72
C GLN A 96 0.52 10.75 15.85
N ILE A 97 0.30 11.31 17.04
CA ILE A 97 -0.67 12.38 17.28
C ILE A 97 0.14 13.66 17.25
N THR A 98 -0.20 14.58 16.35
CA THR A 98 0.60 15.75 16.06
C THR A 98 -0.30 16.97 15.86
N ASP A 99 0.21 18.15 16.21
CA ASP A 99 -0.45 19.43 15.90
C ASP A 99 -0.44 19.68 14.37
N ARG A 100 -1.47 20.33 13.81
CA ARG A 100 -1.75 20.46 12.36
C ARG A 100 -0.63 21.15 11.53
N THR A 101 0.53 20.50 11.36
CA THR A 101 1.70 21.05 10.64
C THR A 101 2.47 19.95 9.90
N LEU A 102 2.90 20.20 8.66
CA LEU A 102 3.66 19.23 7.84
C LEU A 102 5.04 18.89 8.42
N LYS A 103 5.68 19.82 9.14
CA LYS A 103 7.03 19.64 9.70
C LYS A 103 7.11 18.50 10.71
N SER A 104 6.06 18.25 11.47
CA SER A 104 6.03 17.19 12.48
C SER A 104 5.83 15.79 11.90
N MET A 105 5.48 15.65 10.62
CA MET A 105 5.45 14.34 9.95
C MET A 105 6.86 13.78 9.65
N PHE A 106 7.86 14.67 9.59
CA PHE A 106 9.27 14.37 9.26
C PHE A 106 10.25 14.57 10.44
N GLN A 107 9.77 14.94 11.63
CA GLN A 107 10.60 15.01 12.84
C GLN A 107 10.91 13.60 13.37
N ASP A 108 12.08 13.44 14.00
CA ASP A 108 12.58 12.19 14.57
C ASP A 108 11.52 11.50 15.44
N LYS A 109 11.23 10.24 15.11
CA LYS A 109 10.08 9.51 15.65
C LYS A 109 10.53 8.57 16.75
N GLU A 110 10.09 8.81 17.99
CA GLU A 110 10.43 7.98 19.16
C GLU A 110 9.80 6.57 19.14
N TYR A 111 8.69 6.36 18.42
CA TYR A 111 7.96 5.09 18.41
C TYR A 111 8.03 4.38 17.05
N TYR A 112 8.95 3.42 16.96
CA TYR A 112 9.04 2.47 15.85
C TYR A 112 8.29 1.19 16.21
N PHE A 113 7.12 0.97 15.61
CA PHE A 113 6.54 -0.38 15.63
C PHE A 113 7.42 -1.30 14.77
N ARG A 114 7.90 -2.39 15.38
CA ARG A 114 8.72 -3.42 14.73
C ARG A 114 8.01 -4.04 13.53
N ALA A 115 8.80 -4.55 12.58
CA ALA A 115 8.29 -5.28 11.44
C ALA A 115 7.35 -6.42 11.89
N SER A 116 6.18 -6.55 11.25
CA SER A 116 5.19 -7.56 11.63
C SER A 116 4.74 -8.38 10.42
N PRO A 117 4.35 -9.65 10.59
CA PRO A 117 3.67 -10.39 9.53
C PRO A 117 2.41 -9.66 9.06
N TYR A 118 2.09 -9.80 7.77
CA TYR A 118 0.90 -9.24 7.14
C TYR A 118 0.29 -10.27 6.20
N ALA A 119 -1.02 -10.47 6.29
CA ALA A 119 -1.79 -11.25 5.34
C ALA A 119 -3.10 -10.54 5.01
N SER A 120 -3.52 -10.58 3.76
CA SER A 120 -4.83 -10.06 3.33
C SER A 120 -5.36 -10.82 2.13
N ALA A 121 -6.67 -10.86 1.99
CA ALA A 121 -7.35 -11.42 0.81
C ALA A 121 -8.35 -10.39 0.29
N GLY A 122 -8.53 -10.35 -1.03
CA GLY A 122 -9.48 -9.47 -1.69
C GLY A 122 -10.25 -10.19 -2.78
N LEU A 123 -11.32 -9.55 -3.25
CA LEU A 123 -12.12 -10.00 -4.37
C LEU A 123 -12.18 -8.86 -5.39
N LYS A 124 -11.76 -9.11 -6.63
CA LYS A 124 -11.89 -8.22 -7.76
C LYS A 124 -12.92 -8.78 -8.72
N MET A 125 -13.97 -8.00 -8.98
CA MET A 125 -15.02 -8.34 -9.94
C MET A 125 -14.85 -7.46 -11.17
N HIS A 126 -14.69 -8.08 -12.33
CA HIS A 126 -14.76 -7.42 -13.63
C HIS A 126 -16.20 -7.55 -14.13
N LEU A 127 -16.98 -6.48 -13.93
CA LEU A 127 -18.36 -6.32 -14.40
C LEU A 127 -18.39 -6.04 -15.90
#